data_AF-A0A162KAP7-F1
#
_entry.id   AF-A0A162KAP7-F1
#
_cell.length_a   1.000
_cell.length_b   1.000
_cell.length_c   1.000
_cell.angle_alpha   90.00
_cell.angle_beta   90.00
_cell.angle_gamma   90.00
#
_symmetry.space_group_name_H-M   'P 1'
#
loop_
_entity.id
_entity.type
_entity.pdbx_description
1 polymer ?
#
loop_
_entity_poly.entity_id
_entity_poly.type
_entity_poly.pdbx_seq_one_letter_code
_entity_poly.pdbx_strand_id
1 'polypeptide(L)' 'MQGAKTFRRGRILIFLKQLQVKRSTLMQQLEQPEFKSIEQVISGELKAVDDIIQQFTHLFEIQENESDNPTNP' A
#
# COMPACT_ATOMS: atom_id res chain seq x y z
N MET A 1 -17.05 23.13 3.05
CA MET A 1 -15.81 22.55 3.64
C MET A 1 -15.81 21.01 3.69
N GLN A 2 -16.94 20.34 3.97
CA GLN A 2 -16.99 18.86 4.05
C GLN A 2 -16.52 18.13 2.77
N GLY A 3 -16.99 18.52 1.57
CA GLY A 3 -16.61 17.83 0.33
C GLY A 3 -15.11 17.81 -0.01
N ALA A 4 -14.37 18.86 0.38
CA ALA A 4 -12.92 18.91 0.18
C ALA A 4 -12.17 17.93 1.10
N LYS A 5 -12.71 17.65 2.30
CA LYS A 5 -12.14 16.69 3.25
C LYS A 5 -12.36 15.25 2.78
N THR A 6 -13.57 14.91 2.34
CA THR A 6 -13.89 13.59 1.76
C THR A 6 -13.06 13.31 0.51
N PHE A 7 -12.90 14.28 -0.39
CA PHE A 7 -12.08 14.12 -1.58
C PHE A 7 -10.61 13.83 -1.26
N ARG A 8 -10.02 14.56 -0.31
CA ARG A 8 -8.64 14.29 0.15
C ARG A 8 -8.52 12.90 0.76
N ARG A 9 -9.49 12.49 1.58
CA ARG A 9 -9.52 11.15 2.21
C ARG A 9 -9.59 10.04 1.15
N GLY A 10 -10.47 10.18 0.15
CA GLY A 10 -10.57 9.21 -0.95
C GLY A 10 -9.25 9.05 -1.71
N ARG A 11 -8.54 10.15 -2.00
CA ARG A 11 -7.22 10.09 -2.66
C ARG A 11 -6.16 9.40 -1.81
N ILE A 12 -6.16 9.61 -0.51
CA ILE A 12 -5.25 8.95 0.45
C ILE A 12 -5.47 7.43 0.40
N LEU A 13 -6.73 6.99 0.48
CA LEU A 13 -7.07 5.55 0.46
C LEU A 13 -6.74 4.90 -0.89
N ILE A 14 -6.99 5.58 -2.01
CA ILE A 14 -6.60 5.09 -3.34
C ILE A 14 -5.08 4.88 -3.44
N PHE A 15 -4.29 5.83 -2.91
CA PHE A 15 -2.84 5.70 -2.91
C PHE A 15 -2.36 4.54 -2.03
N LEU A 16 -2.94 4.39 -0.83
CA LEU A 16 -2.65 3.24 0.04
C LEU A 16 -2.96 1.92 -0.66
N LYS A 17 -4.09 1.82 -1.36
CA LYS A 17 -4.46 0.63 -2.14
C LYS A 17 -3.44 0.31 -3.24
N GLN A 18 -2.91 1.32 -3.92
CA GLN A 18 -1.85 1.13 -4.92
C GLN A 18 -0.58 0.54 -4.29
N LEU A 19 -0.17 1.03 -3.10
CA LEU A 19 0.96 0.47 -2.36
C LEU A 19 0.71 -0.98 -1.95
N GLN A 20 -0.50 -1.31 -1.47
CA GLN A 20 -0.87 -2.68 -1.11
C GLN A 20 -0.85 -3.63 -2.31
N VAL A 21 -1.30 -3.19 -3.48
CA VAL A 21 -1.18 -3.96 -4.73
C VAL A 21 0.29 -4.22 -5.05
N LYS A 22 1.14 -3.18 -4.99
CA LYS A 22 2.59 -3.32 -5.24
C LYS A 22 3.23 -4.32 -4.26
N ARG A 23 2.90 -4.21 -2.98
CA ARG A 23 3.34 -5.14 -1.92
C ARG A 23 2.96 -6.59 -2.28
N SER A 24 1.71 -6.82 -2.65
CA SER A 24 1.22 -8.16 -3.02
C SER A 24 1.95 -8.72 -4.24
N THR A 25 2.21 -7.89 -5.25
CA THR A 25 3.00 -8.30 -6.42
C THR A 25 4.42 -8.72 -6.03
N LEU A 26 5.11 -7.95 -5.18
CA LEU A 26 6.47 -8.29 -4.73
C LEU A 26 6.48 -9.60 -3.94
N MET A 27 5.48 -9.85 -3.09
CA MET A 27 5.33 -11.12 -2.38
C MET A 27 5.14 -12.29 -3.36
N GLN A 28 4.26 -12.14 -4.36
CA GLN A 28 4.05 -13.16 -5.39
C GLN A 28 5.33 -13.43 -6.20
N GLN A 29 6.15 -12.42 -6.47
CA GLN A 29 7.43 -12.59 -7.16
C GLN A 29 8.43 -13.40 -6.32
N LEU A 30 8.46 -13.21 -5.00
CA LEU A 30 9.33 -14.01 -4.11
C LEU A 30 8.98 -15.49 -4.10
N GLU A 31 7.73 -15.85 -4.44
CA GLU A 31 7.28 -17.24 -4.52
C GLU A 31 7.62 -17.90 -5.87
N GLN A 32 8.05 -17.13 -6.88
CA GLN A 32 8.28 -17.64 -8.22
C GLN A 32 9.77 -17.98 -8.46
N PRO A 33 10.08 -19.18 -8.97
CA PRO A 33 11.45 -19.64 -9.14
C PRO A 33 12.25 -18.81 -10.16
N GLU A 34 11.58 -18.19 -11.13
CA GLU A 34 12.21 -17.31 -12.14
C GLU A 34 12.90 -16.07 -11.52
N PHE A 35 12.47 -15.65 -10.33
CA PHE A 35 13.05 -14.51 -9.62
C PHE A 35 14.11 -14.88 -8.59
N LYS A 36 14.48 -16.17 -8.44
CA LYS A 36 15.44 -16.62 -7.43
C LYS A 36 16.80 -15.91 -7.52
N SER A 37 17.24 -15.58 -8.73
CA SER A 37 18.51 -14.87 -8.96
C SER A 37 18.51 -13.42 -8.44
N ILE A 38 17.34 -12.81 -8.23
CA ILE A 38 17.17 -11.42 -7.78
C ILE A 38 16.35 -11.32 -6.48
N GLU A 39 16.18 -12.42 -5.75
CA GLU A 39 15.34 -12.48 -4.54
C GLU A 39 15.72 -11.42 -3.49
N GLN A 40 17.02 -11.15 -3.30
CA GLN A 40 17.49 -10.12 -2.37
C GLN A 40 17.06 -8.70 -2.79
N VAL A 41 17.01 -8.42 -4.09
CA VAL A 41 16.55 -7.13 -4.62
C VAL A 41 15.06 -6.97 -4.35
N ILE A 42 14.26 -7.99 -4.68
CA ILE A 42 12.79 -7.98 -4.45
C ILE A 42 12.48 -7.89 -2.96
N SER A 43 13.24 -8.58 -2.11
CA SER A 43 13.11 -8.50 -0.65
C SER A 43 13.39 -7.10 -0.13
N GLY A 44 14.41 -6.43 -0.66
CA GLY A 44 14.72 -5.04 -0.33
C GLY A 44 13.63 -4.08 -0.78
N GLU A 45 13.07 -4.28 -1.98
CA GLU A 45 11.96 -3.47 -2.49
C GLU A 45 10.68 -3.68 -1.67
N LEU A 46 10.36 -4.93 -1.31
CA LEU A 46 9.21 -5.27 -0.47
C LEU A 46 9.31 -4.57 0.89
N LYS A 47 10.49 -4.64 1.53
CA LYS A 47 10.73 -3.94 2.79
C LYS A 47 10.52 -2.43 2.66
N ALA A 48 11.02 -1.81 1.58
CA ALA A 48 10.83 -0.37 1.36
C ALA A 48 9.35 -0.01 1.17
N VAL A 49 8.58 -0.85 0.47
CA VAL A 49 7.13 -0.67 0.31
C VAL A 49 6.40 -0.81 1.65
N ASP A 50 6.75 -1.81 2.46
CA ASP A 50 6.20 -2.01 3.80
C ASP A 50 6.46 -0.79 4.71
N ASP A 51 7.70 -0.27 4.71
CA ASP A 51 8.07 0.91 5.49
C ASP A 51 7.27 2.14 5.06
N ILE A 52 7.02 2.32 3.76
CA ILE A 52 6.21 3.43 3.23
C ILE A 52 4.75 3.27 3.64
N ILE A 53 4.18 2.06 3.53
CA ILE A 53 2.79 1.78 3.93
C ILE A 53 2.61 2.11 5.41
N GLN A 54 3.52 1.65 6.27
CA GLN A 54 3.43 1.90 7.71
C GLN A 54 3.49 3.40 8.03
N GLN A 55 4.44 4.13 7.45
CA GLN A 55 4.58 5.57 7.64
C GLN A 55 3.37 6.34 7.10
N PHE A 56 2.85 5.95 5.94
CA PHE A 56 1.70 6.60 5.31
C PHE A 56 0.42 6.40 6.12
N THR A 57 0.17 5.18 6.58
CA THR A 57 -0.96 4.84 7.46
C THR A 57 -0.90 5.63 8.76
N HIS A 58 0.27 5.73 9.37
CA HIS A 58 0.47 6.53 10.58
C HIS A 58 0.25 8.03 10.33
N LEU A 59 0.85 8.58 9.28
CA LEU A 59 0.76 10.00 8.93
C LEU A 59 -0.69 10.47 8.69
N PHE A 60 -1.53 9.59 8.14
CA PHE A 60 -2.91 9.92 7.78
C PHE A 60 -3.96 9.30 8.71
N GLU A 61 -3.53 8.72 9.84
CA GLU A 61 -4.40 8.09 10.85
C GLU A 61 -5.45 7.18 10.18
N ILE A 62 -5.01 6.32 9.26
CA ILE A 62 -5.90 5.42 8.53
C ILE A 62 -6.26 4.24 9.44
N GLN A 63 -7.56 4.03 9.67
CA GLN A 63 -8.05 2.88 10.42
C GLN A 63 -8.12 1.65 9.52
N GLU A 64 -7.91 0.47 10.11
CA GLU A 64 -7.87 -0.82 9.40
C GLU A 64 -9.14 -1.08 8.56
N ASN A 65 -10.30 -0.62 9.04
CA ASN A 65 -11.60 -0.75 8.36
C ASN A 65 -11.77 0.16 7.13
N GLU A 66 -10.97 1.22 7.00
CA GLU A 66 -11.08 2.20 5.91
C GLU A 66 -10.27 1.77 4.68
N SER A 67 -9.21 0.97 4.88
CA SER A 67 -8.39 0.41 3.80
C SER A 67 -9.19 -0.50 2.85
N ASP A 68 -10.20 -1.19 3.36
CA ASP A 68 -10.96 -2.19 2.60
C ASP A 68 -12.14 -1.62 1.81
N ASN A 69 -12.53 -0.35 2.06
CA ASN A 69 -13.73 0.22 1.47
C ASN A 69 -13.56 1.69 1.04
N PRO A 70 -12.94 1.96 -0.13
CA PRO A 70 -12.65 3.32 -0.59
C PRO A 70 -13.88 4.13 -1.04
N THR A 71 -15.10 3.60 -0.86
CA THR A 71 -16.33 4.09 -1.50
C THR A 71 -17.37 4.69 -0.55
N ASN A 72 -17.09 4.82 0.75
CA ASN A 72 -18.08 5.43 1.65
C ASN A 72 -18.00 6.98 1.60
N PRO A 73 -19.06 7.69 1.20
CA PRO A 73 -19.09 9.16 1.08
C PRO A 73 -18.97 9.91 2.42
#